data_AF-A0A920TET2-F1
#
_entry.id   AF-A0A920TET2-F1
#
_cell.length_a   1.000
_cell.length_b   1.000
_cell.length_c   1.000
_cell.angle_alpha   90.00
_cell.angle_beta   90.00
_cell.angle_gamma   90.00
#
_symmetry.space_group_name_H-M   'P 1'
#
loop_
_entity.id
_entity.type
_entity.pdbx_description
1 polymer ?
#
loop_
_entity_poly.entity_id
_entity_poly.type
_entity_poly.pdbx_seq_one_letter_code
_entity_poly.pdbx_strand_id
1 'polypeptide(L)'
;MLYDISAASFFVKPGPPGSGELTKMALDENTVRNIGRVHLANQMQRFTNKGVKCKALLAPQHGLQTLMDVASKESAEIVIVPRYYEYPRLLDRIVGNSLSQIENPYSSNLIVHEENLGFRSSYIDQKPLVA
;
A
#
# COMPACT_ATOMS: atom_id res chain seq x y z
N MET A 1 -0.40 8.08 3.98
CA MET A 1 -1.07 7.63 2.73
C MET A 1 -1.63 6.23 2.99
N LEU A 2 -2.82 5.92 2.49
CA LEU A 2 -3.44 4.59 2.61
C LEU A 2 -3.28 3.81 1.31
N TYR A 3 -2.98 2.51 1.39
CA TYR A 3 -2.82 1.64 0.22
C TYR A 3 -3.94 0.59 0.17
N ASP A 4 -4.72 0.58 -0.91
CA ASP A 4 -5.83 -0.35 -1.10
C ASP A 4 -5.45 -1.52 -2.01
N ILE A 5 -5.12 -2.65 -1.38
CA ILE A 5 -4.78 -3.93 -2.01
C ILE A 5 -6.00 -4.86 -2.15
N SER A 6 -7.22 -4.35 -1.95
CA SER A 6 -8.42 -5.19 -2.07
C SER A 6 -8.59 -5.76 -3.48
N ALA A 7 -9.29 -6.90 -3.60
CA ALA A 7 -9.66 -7.50 -4.88
C ALA A 7 -10.31 -6.50 -5.83
N ALA A 8 -11.09 -5.55 -5.30
CA ALA A 8 -11.69 -4.50 -6.11
C ALA A 8 -10.62 -3.66 -6.83
N SER A 9 -9.44 -3.41 -6.24
CA SER A 9 -8.34 -2.65 -6.87
C SER A 9 -7.79 -3.34 -8.12
N PHE A 10 -7.83 -4.68 -8.15
CA PHE A 10 -7.28 -5.49 -9.24
C PHE A 10 -8.32 -5.87 -10.30
N PHE A 11 -9.48 -6.36 -9.86
CA PHE A 11 -10.44 -7.03 -10.73
C PHE A 11 -11.47 -6.07 -11.34
N VAL A 12 -11.65 -4.90 -10.73
CA VAL A 12 -12.57 -3.88 -11.23
C VAL A 12 -11.73 -2.66 -11.54
N LYS A 13 -11.49 -2.36 -12.82
CA LYS A 13 -10.87 -1.08 -13.22
C LYS A 13 -11.60 0.03 -12.43
N PRO A 14 -10.90 0.78 -11.58
CA PRO A 14 -11.57 1.68 -10.63
C PRO A 14 -12.19 2.85 -11.39
N GLY A 15 -13.43 2.72 -11.82
CA GLY A 15 -14.17 3.75 -12.55
C GLY A 15 -14.30 3.49 -14.06
N PRO A 16 -14.93 4.42 -14.80
CA PRO A 16 -15.25 4.28 -16.23
C PRO A 16 -14.00 4.03 -17.11
N PRO A 17 -14.17 3.54 -18.35
CA PRO A 17 -13.06 3.32 -19.29
C PRO A 17 -12.15 4.56 -19.38
N GLY A 18 -10.84 4.39 -19.18
CA GLY A 18 -9.85 5.48 -19.10
C GLY A 18 -9.27 5.74 -17.70
N SER A 19 -9.82 5.10 -16.66
CA SER A 19 -9.38 5.21 -15.26
C SER A 19 -8.02 4.59 -14.91
N GLY A 20 -7.28 4.05 -15.89
CA GLY A 20 -5.98 3.40 -15.67
C GLY A 20 -4.89 4.31 -15.09
N GLU A 21 -5.07 5.63 -15.17
CA GLU A 21 -4.17 6.61 -14.55
C GLU A 21 -4.40 6.77 -13.04
N LEU A 22 -5.57 6.39 -12.51
CA LEU A 22 -5.91 6.56 -11.10
C LEU A 22 -5.09 5.65 -10.17
N THR A 23 -4.57 4.53 -10.68
CA THR A 23 -3.71 3.60 -9.92
C THR A 23 -2.25 4.05 -9.86
N LYS A 24 -1.88 5.11 -10.60
CA LYS A 24 -0.51 5.63 -10.68
C LYS A 24 -0.25 6.87 -9.83
N MET A 25 -1.28 7.39 -9.16
CA MET A 25 -1.20 8.62 -8.39
C MET A 25 -1.93 8.51 -7.05
N ALA A 26 -1.53 9.35 -6.11
CA ALA A 26 -2.21 9.49 -4.84
C ALA A 26 -3.52 10.29 -5.04
N LEU A 27 -4.63 9.72 -4.58
CA LEU A 27 -5.99 10.23 -4.73
C LEU A 27 -6.48 10.89 -3.44
N ASP A 28 -7.31 11.92 -3.60
CA ASP A 28 -8.04 12.55 -2.50
C ASP A 28 -9.32 11.77 -2.12
N GLU A 29 -9.92 12.14 -0.99
CA GLU A 29 -11.12 11.47 -0.45
C GLU A 29 -12.30 11.51 -1.43
N ASN A 30 -12.53 12.65 -2.09
CA ASN A 30 -13.68 12.82 -2.98
C ASN A 30 -13.54 11.94 -4.22
N THR A 31 -12.33 11.88 -4.80
CA THR A 31 -12.03 11.02 -5.93
C THR A 31 -12.22 9.55 -5.56
N VAL A 32 -11.65 9.12 -4.43
CA VAL A 32 -11.80 7.75 -3.90
C VAL A 32 -13.28 7.40 -3.69
N ARG A 33 -14.07 8.32 -3.14
CA ARG A 33 -15.51 8.13 -2.95
C ARG A 33 -16.25 7.97 -4.29
N ASN A 34 -15.94 8.81 -5.27
CA ASN A 34 -16.60 8.84 -6.57
C ASN A 34 -16.32 7.59 -7.43
N ILE A 35 -15.19 6.93 -7.24
CA ILE A 35 -14.88 5.65 -7.91
C ILE A 35 -15.44 4.42 -7.17
N GLY A 36 -16.32 4.63 -6.19
CA GLY A 36 -17.00 3.56 -5.47
C GLY A 36 -16.21 2.97 -4.29
N ARG A 37 -15.12 3.59 -3.84
CA ARG A 37 -14.30 3.12 -2.71
C ARG A 37 -14.72 3.76 -1.40
N VAL A 38 -16.01 3.70 -1.09
CA VAL A 38 -16.62 4.35 0.08
C VAL A 38 -15.96 3.91 1.39
N HIS A 39 -15.61 2.63 1.52
CA HIS A 39 -14.94 2.14 2.73
C HIS A 39 -13.59 2.85 2.94
N LEU A 40 -12.74 2.92 1.90
CA LEU A 40 -11.46 3.61 1.95
C LEU A 40 -11.63 5.13 2.20
N ALA A 41 -12.57 5.77 1.51
CA ALA A 41 -12.90 7.18 1.72
C ALA A 41 -13.31 7.47 3.17
N ASN A 42 -14.12 6.60 3.79
CA ASN A 42 -14.49 6.73 5.19
C ASN A 42 -13.28 6.56 6.12
N GLN A 43 -12.31 5.70 5.79
CA GLN A 43 -11.06 5.63 6.56
C GLN A 43 -10.26 6.93 6.44
N MET A 44 -10.14 7.49 5.23
CA MET A 44 -9.46 8.77 4.99
C MET A 44 -10.13 9.89 5.79
N GLN A 45 -11.45 9.97 5.77
CA GLN A 45 -12.22 10.97 6.51
C GLN A 45 -11.94 10.91 8.01
N ARG A 46 -11.81 9.70 8.59
CA ARG A 46 -11.47 9.54 10.02
C ARG A 46 -10.08 10.11 10.35
N PHE A 47 -9.12 10.01 9.43
CA PHE A 47 -7.80 10.63 9.61
C PHE A 47 -7.88 12.15 9.45
N THR A 48 -8.58 12.63 8.41
CA THR A 48 -8.77 14.07 8.17
C THR A 48 -9.46 14.75 9.35
N ASN A 49 -10.48 14.13 9.93
CA ASN A 49 -11.18 14.63 11.12
C ASN A 49 -10.29 14.71 12.36
N LYS A 50 -9.17 13.99 12.38
CA LYS A 50 -8.13 14.07 13.42
C LYS A 50 -6.99 15.03 13.07
N GLY A 51 -7.16 15.84 12.02
CA GLY A 51 -6.14 16.79 11.54
C GLY A 51 -5.03 16.15 10.71
N VAL A 52 -5.16 14.87 10.34
CA VAL A 52 -4.15 14.16 9.54
C VAL A 52 -4.52 14.27 8.06
N LYS A 53 -3.70 14.97 7.27
CA LYS A 53 -3.84 15.01 5.81
C LYS A 53 -3.66 13.61 5.25
N CYS A 54 -4.65 13.12 4.50
CA CYS A 54 -4.68 11.76 4.00
C CYS A 54 -4.90 11.73 2.48
N LYS A 55 -4.11 10.89 1.80
CA LYS A 55 -4.30 10.48 0.42
C LYS A 55 -4.36 8.95 0.35
N ALA A 56 -4.92 8.41 -0.71
CA ALA A 56 -4.95 6.97 -0.96
C ALA A 56 -4.28 6.59 -2.29
N LEU A 57 -3.72 5.39 -2.36
CA LEU A 57 -3.19 4.79 -3.56
C LEU A 57 -3.91 3.45 -3.79
N LEU A 58 -4.34 3.21 -5.03
CA LEU A 58 -4.96 1.95 -5.42
C LEU A 58 -3.90 1.04 -6.04
N ALA A 59 -3.83 -0.21 -5.60
CA ALA A 59 -2.88 -1.16 -6.14
C ALA A 59 -3.19 -1.45 -7.64
N PRO A 60 -2.25 -1.18 -8.58
CA PRO A 60 -2.48 -1.43 -10.01
C PRO A 60 -2.42 -2.93 -10.36
N GLN A 61 -1.69 -3.71 -9.58
CA GLN A 61 -1.45 -5.13 -9.77
C GLN A 61 -1.11 -5.78 -8.42
N HIS A 62 -1.20 -7.11 -8.35
CA HIS A 62 -0.80 -7.84 -7.15
C HIS A 62 0.67 -7.58 -6.77
N GLY A 63 0.94 -7.73 -5.49
CA GLY A 63 2.25 -7.48 -4.91
C GLY A 63 2.39 -6.13 -4.23
N LEU A 64 3.47 -6.01 -3.47
CA LEU A 64 3.75 -4.85 -2.62
C LEU A 64 4.83 -3.93 -3.19
N GLN A 65 5.38 -4.24 -4.37
CA GLN A 65 6.44 -3.43 -4.98
C GLN A 65 5.95 -2.00 -5.26
N THR A 66 4.75 -1.83 -5.82
CA THR A 66 4.20 -0.50 -6.11
C THR A 66 4.04 0.34 -4.84
N LEU A 67 3.72 -0.28 -3.69
CA LEU A 67 3.68 0.43 -2.41
C LEU A 67 5.05 1.04 -2.10
N MET A 68 6.13 0.28 -2.29
CA MET A 68 7.50 0.74 -2.05
C MET A 68 7.94 1.79 -3.06
N ASP A 69 7.63 1.61 -4.34
CA ASP A 69 7.99 2.57 -5.38
C ASP A 69 7.33 3.93 -5.12
N VAL A 70 6.05 3.94 -4.73
CA VAL A 70 5.33 5.17 -4.40
C VAL A 70 5.79 5.75 -3.06
N ALA A 71 6.08 4.91 -2.06
CA ALA A 71 6.69 5.38 -0.81
C ALA A 71 8.01 6.11 -1.06
N SER A 72 8.88 5.56 -1.91
CA SER A 72 10.13 6.21 -2.31
C SER A 72 9.87 7.51 -3.06
N LYS A 73 8.95 7.52 -4.03
CA LYS A 73 8.63 8.71 -4.83
C LYS A 73 8.08 9.86 -3.99
N GLU A 74 7.23 9.54 -3.01
CA GLU A 74 6.63 10.51 -2.09
C GLU A 74 7.54 10.81 -0.88
N SER A 75 8.79 10.31 -0.88
CA SER A 75 9.75 10.47 0.22
C SER A 75 9.18 10.07 1.59
N ALA A 76 8.42 8.98 1.63
CA ALA A 76 7.86 8.46 2.86
C ALA A 76 8.99 7.94 3.77
N GLU A 77 9.06 8.43 5.00
CA GLU A 77 10.05 7.97 5.98
C GLU A 77 9.73 6.57 6.51
N ILE A 78 8.44 6.23 6.56
CA ILE A 78 7.92 5.00 7.14
C ILE A 78 6.86 4.39 6.23
N VAL A 79 6.98 3.09 5.98
CA VAL A 79 5.94 2.26 5.38
C VAL A 79 5.45 1.29 6.44
N ILE A 80 4.15 1.25 6.70
CA ILE A 80 3.55 0.35 7.68
C ILE A 80 2.72 -0.71 6.96
N VAL A 81 3.01 -1.98 7.21
CA VAL A 81 2.32 -3.12 6.61
C VAL A 81 1.80 -4.08 7.69
N PRO A 82 0.61 -4.69 7.52
CA PRO A 82 0.15 -5.75 8.42
C PRO A 82 1.08 -6.97 8.44
N ARG A 83 1.26 -7.57 9.63
CA ARG A 83 2.02 -8.83 9.83
C ARG A 83 1.60 -9.96 8.90
N TYR A 84 0.34 -9.96 8.48
CA TYR A 84 -0.17 -10.91 7.50
C TYR A 84 0.75 -11.09 6.29
N TYR A 85 1.36 -10.00 5.80
CA TYR A 85 2.21 -10.03 4.61
C TYR A 85 3.64 -10.55 4.86
N GLU A 86 4.07 -10.73 6.11
CA GLU A 86 5.29 -11.51 6.42
C GLU A 86 5.08 -13.00 6.11
N TYR A 87 3.89 -13.52 6.44
CA TYR A 87 3.54 -14.93 6.30
C TYR A 87 2.15 -15.10 5.66
N PRO A 88 1.97 -14.65 4.41
CA PRO A 88 0.68 -14.71 3.75
C PRO A 88 0.27 -16.16 3.45
N ARG A 89 -1.04 -16.37 3.29
CA ARG A 89 -1.59 -17.65 2.82
C ARG A 89 -1.08 -17.98 1.41
N LEU A 90 -1.19 -19.25 1.03
CA LEU A 90 -0.63 -19.77 -0.21
C LEU A 90 -1.02 -18.94 -1.46
N LEU A 91 -2.31 -18.63 -1.62
CA LEU A 91 -2.78 -17.88 -2.79
C LEU A 91 -2.17 -16.47 -2.85
N ASP A 92 -2.18 -15.74 -1.74
CA ASP A 92 -1.58 -14.41 -1.64
C ASP A 92 -0.07 -14.44 -1.89
N ARG A 93 0.61 -15.49 -1.43
CA ARG A 93 2.04 -15.68 -1.69
C ARG A 93 2.33 -15.92 -3.17
N ILE A 94 1.50 -16.72 -3.85
CA ILE A 94 1.66 -17.04 -5.27
C ILE A 94 1.45 -15.79 -6.14
N VAL A 95 0.46 -14.95 -5.81
CA VAL A 95 0.21 -13.70 -6.55
C VAL A 95 1.16 -12.56 -6.16
N GLY A 96 1.99 -12.78 -5.14
CA GLY A 96 3.11 -11.90 -4.78
C GLY A 96 2.84 -10.88 -3.68
N ASN A 97 1.73 -11.02 -2.95
CA ASN A 97 1.43 -10.26 -1.74
C ASN A 97 2.27 -10.77 -0.55
N SER A 98 3.60 -10.80 -0.68
CA SER A 98 4.54 -11.24 0.34
C SER A 98 5.67 -10.22 0.48
N LEU A 99 6.04 -9.88 1.72
CA LEU A 99 7.17 -8.97 1.98
C LEU A 99 8.50 -9.54 1.48
N SER A 100 8.64 -10.87 1.44
CA SER A 100 9.83 -11.55 0.91
C SER A 100 10.07 -11.31 -0.59
N GLN A 101 9.06 -10.81 -1.31
CA GLN A 101 9.14 -10.54 -2.75
C GLN A 101 9.35 -9.05 -3.05
N ILE A 102 9.42 -8.20 -2.02
CA ILE A 102 9.80 -6.81 -2.19
C ILE A 102 11.30 -6.77 -2.45
N GLU A 103 11.67 -6.27 -3.62
CA GLU A 103 13.03 -5.79 -3.82
C GLU A 103 13.11 -4.44 -3.11
N ASN A 104 13.96 -4.33 -2.08
CA ASN A 104 14.08 -3.11 -1.29
C ASN A 104 15.38 -2.36 -1.60
N PRO A 105 15.50 -1.67 -2.75
CA PRO A 105 16.56 -0.71 -2.99
C PRO A 105 16.30 0.65 -2.31
N TYR A 106 15.23 0.80 -1.52
CA TYR A 106 14.70 2.09 -1.08
C TYR A 106 15.00 2.42 0.39
N SER A 107 15.05 3.72 0.70
CA SER A 107 15.46 4.28 2.00
C SER A 107 14.37 4.31 3.08
N SER A 108 13.11 4.01 2.72
CA SER A 108 11.98 4.06 3.66
C SER A 108 12.04 2.92 4.68
N ASN A 109 11.81 3.25 5.96
CA ASN A 109 11.76 2.23 7.01
C ASN A 109 10.46 1.42 6.90
N LEU A 110 10.57 0.12 6.65
CA LEU A 110 9.44 -0.79 6.68
C LEU A 110 9.15 -1.24 8.13
N ILE A 111 7.93 -1.03 8.57
CA ILE A 111 7.42 -1.41 9.89
C ILE A 111 6.26 -2.40 9.70
N VAL A 112 6.34 -3.52 10.39
CA VAL A 112 5.26 -4.50 10.47
C VAL A 112 4.37 -4.19 11.66
N HIS A 113 3.08 -4.05 11.43
CA HIS A 113 2.06 -3.86 12.45
C HIS A 113 1.42 -5.20 12.83
N GLU A 114 1.41 -5.49 14.13
CA GLU A 114 0.75 -6.65 14.74
C GLU A 114 -0.46 -6.19 15.55
N GLU A 115 -1.67 -6.63 15.19
CA GLU A 115 -2.93 -6.16 15.79
C GLU A 115 -2.99 -6.25 17.34
N ASN A 116 -2.22 -7.16 17.95
CA ASN A 116 -2.19 -7.37 19.39
C ASN A 116 -0.85 -6.98 20.06
N LEU A 117 0.19 -6.65 19.29
CA LEU A 117 1.57 -6.49 19.79
C LEU A 117 2.20 -5.15 19.38
N GLY A 118 1.49 -4.31 18.62
CA GLY A 118 1.95 -2.97 18.24
C GLY A 118 2.79 -2.98 16.96
N PHE A 119 3.87 -2.20 16.94
CA PHE A 119 4.71 -2.00 15.76
C PHE A 119 6.09 -2.64 15.97
N ARG A 120 6.56 -3.43 15.00
CA ARG A 120 7.92 -3.97 14.95
C ARG A 120 8.61 -3.51 13.68
N SER A 121 9.84 -3.02 13.78
CA SER A 121 10.65 -2.75 12.58
C SER A 121 10.98 -4.09 11.88
N SER A 122 10.69 -4.18 10.58
CA SER A 122 11.15 -5.30 9.76
C SER A 122 12.36 -4.82 8.97
N TYR A 123 13.55 -5.31 9.32
CA TYR A 123 14.70 -5.20 8.45
C TYR A 123 14.47 -6.18 7.28
N ILE A 124 14.11 -5.65 6.11
CA ILE A 124 14.34 -6.40 4.87
C ILE A 124 15.86 -6.36 4.68
N ASP A 125 16.52 -7.51 4.77
CA ASP A 125 17.96 -7.64 4.50
C ASP A 125 18.27 -6.87 3.21
N GLN A 126 19.02 -5.78 3.34
CA GLN A 126 19.59 -5.11 2.18
C GLN A 126 20.56 -6.14 1.59
N LYS A 127 20.21 -6.71 0.43
CA LYS A 127 21.18 -7.51 -0.34
C LYS A 127 22.44 -6.64 -0.47
N PRO A 128 23.61 -7.12 -0.04
CA PRO A 128 24.83 -6.34 -0.19
C PRO A 128 25.01 -6.06 -1.68
N LEU A 129 25.15 -4.77 -2.01
CA LEU A 129 25.64 -4.35 -3.32
C LEU A 129 26.99 -5.04 -3.50
N VAL A 130 27.03 -6.07 -4.35
CA VAL A 130 28.28 -6.65 -4.81
C VAL A 130 28.95 -5.55 -5.63
N ALA A 131 30.06 -5.05 -5.10
CA ALA A 131 30.91 -4.05 -5.74
C ALA A 131 31.59 -4.61 -6.99
#